data_AF-A0A916D382-F1
#
_entry.id   AF-A0A916D382-F1
#
_cell.length_a   1.000
_cell.length_b   1.000
_cell.length_c   1.000
_cell.angle_alpha   90.00
_cell.angle_beta   90.00
_cell.angle_gamma   90.00
#
_symmetry.space_group_name_H-M   'P 1'
#
loop_
_entity.id
_entity.type
_entity.pdbx_description
1 polymer ?
#
loop_
_entity_poly.entity_id
_entity_poly.type
_entity_poly.pdbx_seq_one_letter_code
_entity_poly.pdbx_strand_id
1 'polypeptide(L)'
;MRWPNAIINIGMDVGYLTFLVVWIVRPANDWAMFAFLSLFAISWLFKRFVIRGQFDLISMDPRKYIKHGHCVGCGYDLNGLRPEPDGCTVCPECGAAWSFGGAS
;
A
#
# COMPACT_ATOMS: atom_id res chain seq x y z
N MET A 1 12.60 11.66 1.18
CA MET A 1 11.33 12.16 1.76
C MET A 1 10.16 11.46 1.07
N ARG A 2 9.49 10.51 1.73
CA ARG A 2 8.37 9.72 1.19
C ARG A 2 7.04 10.31 1.67
N TRP A 3 6.32 11.03 0.82
CA TRP A 3 5.02 11.66 1.17
C TRP A 3 3.80 11.43 0.24
N PRO A 4 3.86 10.82 -0.96
CA PRO A 4 2.65 10.79 -1.80
C PRO A 4 1.56 9.80 -1.32
N ASN A 5 1.93 8.60 -0.85
CA ASN A 5 0.95 7.55 -0.50
C ASN A 5 0.28 7.76 0.88
N ALA A 6 0.89 8.54 1.77
CA ALA A 6 0.31 8.87 3.07
C ALA A 6 -0.80 9.92 2.95
N ILE A 7 -0.61 10.92 2.08
CA ILE A 7 -1.57 12.01 1.87
C ILE A 7 -2.86 11.50 1.21
N ILE A 8 -2.75 10.55 0.27
CA ILE A 8 -3.92 9.95 -0.41
C ILE A 8 -4.77 9.10 0.55
N ASN A 9 -4.15 8.42 1.53
CA ASN A 9 -4.91 7.65 2.53
C ASN A 9 -5.63 8.57 3.53
N ILE A 10 -4.98 9.63 4.01
CA ILE A 10 -5.58 10.56 4.98
C ILE A 10 -6.82 11.26 4.40
N GLY A 11 -6.79 11.63 3.12
CA GLY A 11 -7.95 12.28 2.47
C GLY A 11 -9.19 11.39 2.39
N MET A 12 -9.00 10.08 2.18
CA MET A 12 -10.10 9.11 2.07
C MET A 12 -10.76 8.84 3.44
N ASP A 13 -9.99 8.88 4.52
CA ASP A 13 -10.49 8.70 5.89
C ASP A 13 -11.29 9.92 6.39
N VAL A 14 -10.88 11.14 6.03
CA VAL A 14 -11.58 12.37 6.44
C VAL A 14 -12.95 12.52 5.74
N GLY A 15 -13.03 12.15 4.46
CA GLY A 15 -14.31 12.10 3.74
C GLY A 15 -15.29 11.08 4.33
N TYR A 16 -14.78 9.97 4.86
CA TYR A 16 -15.59 8.94 5.53
C TYR A 16 -16.17 9.42 6.86
N LEU A 17 -15.37 10.08 7.69
CA LEU A 17 -15.81 10.59 9.00
C LEU A 17 -16.91 11.64 8.88
N THR A 18 -16.80 12.54 7.89
CA THR A 18 -17.84 13.55 7.63
C THR A 18 -19.15 12.93 7.16
N PHE A 19 -19.09 11.90 6.30
CA PHE A 19 -20.28 11.17 5.85
C PHE A 19 -20.94 10.37 6.99
N LEU A 20 -20.14 9.74 7.86
CA LEU A 20 -20.59 9.01 9.04
C LEU A 20 -21.38 9.91 10.00
N VAL A 21 -20.87 11.12 10.27
CA VAL A 21 -21.54 12.09 11.17
C VAL A 21 -22.88 12.56 10.59
N VAL A 22 -22.94 12.87 9.29
CA VAL A 22 -24.19 13.30 8.63
C VAL A 22 -25.23 12.18 8.63
N TRP A 23 -24.80 10.92 8.47
CA TRP A 23 -25.70 9.76 8.43
C TRP A 23 -26.21 9.31 9.80
N ILE A 24 -25.42 9.45 10.87
CA ILE A 24 -25.84 9.15 12.26
C ILE A 24 -27.02 10.04 12.68
N VAL A 25 -27.10 11.27 12.17
CA VAL A 25 -28.12 12.26 12.56
C VAL A 25 -29.47 12.03 11.85
N ARG A 26 -29.54 11.18 10.81
CA ARG A 26 -30.79 10.84 10.11
C ARG A 26 -30.90 9.34 9.78
N PRO A 27 -31.29 8.48 10.73
CA PRO A 27 -31.47 7.06 10.47
C PRO A 27 -32.84 6.85 9.81
N ALA A 28 -32.89 6.85 8.48
CA ALA A 28 -34.09 6.50 7.74
C ALA A 28 -34.05 5.08 7.16
N ASN A 29 -32.90 4.39 7.16
CA ASN A 29 -32.75 3.04 6.61
C ASN A 29 -31.59 2.26 7.25
N ASP A 30 -31.92 1.25 8.06
CA ASP A 30 -30.94 0.38 8.74
C ASP A 30 -30.11 -0.47 7.77
N TRP A 31 -30.69 -0.88 6.63
CA TRP A 31 -30.02 -1.69 5.61
C TRP A 31 -28.82 -0.98 4.97
N ALA A 32 -28.88 0.34 4.84
CA ALA A 32 -27.80 1.13 4.27
C ALA A 32 -26.56 1.15 5.17
N MET A 33 -26.74 1.07 6.50
CA MET A 33 -25.63 0.96 7.45
C MET A 33 -24.85 -0.34 7.25
N PHE A 34 -25.55 -1.48 7.15
CA PHE A 34 -24.90 -2.77 6.94
C PHE A 34 -24.23 -2.86 5.56
N ALA A 35 -24.85 -2.32 4.52
CA ALA A 35 -24.24 -2.26 3.18
C ALA A 35 -22.95 -1.41 3.19
N PHE A 36 -22.94 -0.28 3.89
CA PHE A 36 -21.78 0.58 3.96
C PHE A 36 -20.65 -0.01 4.83
N LEU A 37 -20.97 -0.53 6.02
CA LEU A 37 -20.00 -1.19 6.89
C LEU A 37 -19.40 -2.44 6.23
N SER A 38 -20.19 -3.19 5.47
CA SER A 38 -19.68 -4.36 4.74
C SER A 38 -18.77 -3.94 3.58
N LEU A 39 -19.12 -2.92 2.80
CA LEU A 39 -18.23 -2.36 1.77
C LEU A 39 -16.93 -1.81 2.38
N PHE A 40 -17.00 -1.16 3.54
CA PHE A 40 -15.84 -0.67 4.27
C PHE A 40 -14.95 -1.83 4.73
N ALA A 41 -15.54 -2.82 5.39
CA ALA A 41 -14.83 -4.01 5.85
C ALA A 41 -14.19 -4.76 4.67
N ILE A 42 -14.90 -4.91 3.54
CA ILE A 42 -14.38 -5.53 2.32
C ILE A 42 -13.22 -4.71 1.76
N SER A 43 -13.37 -3.39 1.57
CA SER A 43 -12.30 -2.53 1.07
C SER A 43 -11.05 -2.57 1.96
N TRP A 44 -11.24 -2.53 3.27
CA TRP A 44 -10.16 -2.62 4.25
C TRP A 44 -9.47 -3.99 4.23
N LEU A 45 -10.25 -5.07 4.20
CA LEU A 45 -9.72 -6.43 4.08
C LEU A 45 -9.02 -6.64 2.74
N PHE A 46 -9.52 -6.08 1.64
CA PHE A 46 -8.91 -6.19 0.32
C PHE A 46 -7.57 -5.46 0.29
N LYS A 47 -7.49 -4.22 0.81
CA LYS A 47 -6.22 -3.51 0.99
C LYS A 47 -5.28 -4.32 1.87
N ARG A 48 -5.77 -4.84 3.00
CA ARG A 48 -4.97 -5.64 3.93
C ARG A 48 -4.50 -6.95 3.30
N PHE A 49 -5.29 -7.59 2.46
CA PHE A 49 -4.95 -8.85 1.79
C PHE A 49 -4.03 -8.63 0.59
N VAL A 50 -4.21 -7.55 -0.17
CA VAL A 50 -3.29 -7.16 -1.24
C VAL A 50 -1.93 -6.77 -0.65
N ILE A 51 -1.92 -6.03 0.46
CA ILE A 51 -0.68 -5.64 1.16
C ILE A 51 -0.05 -6.84 1.90
N ARG A 52 -0.84 -7.73 2.53
CA ARG A 52 -0.30 -8.90 3.25
C ARG A 52 0.06 -10.08 2.35
N GLY A 53 -0.68 -10.32 1.27
CA GLY A 53 -0.37 -11.35 0.29
C GLY A 53 1.00 -11.14 -0.37
N GLN A 54 1.48 -9.89 -0.39
CA GLN A 54 2.85 -9.56 -0.79
C GLN A 54 3.90 -9.84 0.31
N PHE A 55 3.52 -9.84 1.59
CA PHE A 55 4.46 -10.02 2.72
C PHE A 55 4.81 -11.49 3.03
N ASP A 56 3.92 -12.45 2.73
CA ASP A 56 4.21 -13.87 3.03
C ASP A 56 5.34 -14.46 2.14
N LEU A 57 5.56 -13.89 0.94
CA LEU A 57 6.71 -14.20 0.07
C LEU A 57 8.03 -13.55 0.56
N ILE A 58 7.98 -12.59 1.48
CA ILE A 58 9.15 -11.86 2.02
C ILE A 58 9.80 -12.60 3.21
N SER A 59 9.18 -13.68 3.70
CA SER A 59 9.78 -14.55 4.72
C SER A 59 11.05 -15.28 4.23
N MET A 60 11.33 -15.28 2.93
CA MET A 60 12.60 -15.67 2.34
C MET A 60 13.61 -14.51 2.39
N ASP A 61 14.83 -14.81 2.85
CA ASP A 61 15.98 -13.91 3.00
C ASP A 61 15.96 -12.71 2.00
N PRO A 62 15.71 -11.47 2.49
CA PRO A 62 15.59 -10.26 1.66
C PRO A 62 16.79 -10.03 0.73
N ARG A 63 17.97 -10.55 1.11
CA ARG A 63 19.20 -10.44 0.33
C ARG A 63 19.14 -11.23 -0.98
N LYS A 64 18.34 -12.31 -1.04
CA LYS A 64 18.18 -13.11 -2.26
C LYS A 64 17.31 -12.40 -3.28
N TYR A 65 16.21 -11.77 -2.86
CA TYR A 65 15.29 -11.08 -3.78
C TYR A 65 15.92 -9.85 -4.43
N ILE A 66 16.68 -9.07 -3.65
CA ILE A 66 17.44 -7.92 -4.16
C ILE A 66 18.48 -8.38 -5.19
N LYS A 67 19.14 -9.54 -4.99
CA LYS A 67 20.09 -10.09 -5.98
C LYS A 67 19.44 -10.49 -7.31
N HIS A 68 18.17 -10.85 -7.32
CA HIS A 68 17.44 -11.19 -8.55
C HIS A 68 16.80 -9.96 -9.19
N GLY A 69 16.99 -8.77 -8.61
CA GLY A 69 16.43 -7.54 -9.14
C GLY A 69 14.92 -7.43 -8.91
N HIS A 70 14.35 -8.05 -7.88
CA HIS A 70 12.93 -7.90 -7.56
C HIS A 70 12.70 -7.02 -6.33
N CYS A 71 11.63 -6.24 -6.36
CA CYS A 71 11.19 -5.45 -5.21
C CYS A 71 10.75 -6.37 -4.08
N VAL A 72 11.39 -6.27 -2.92
CA VAL A 72 11.00 -7.06 -1.75
C VAL A 72 9.57 -6.71 -1.31
N GLY A 73 9.16 -5.45 -1.43
CA GLY A 73 7.84 -5.00 -0.94
C GLY A 73 6.63 -5.45 -1.77
N CYS A 74 6.77 -5.58 -3.09
CA CYS A 74 5.64 -5.90 -3.98
C CYS A 74 5.92 -6.98 -5.04
N GLY A 75 7.17 -7.48 -5.14
CA GLY A 75 7.58 -8.48 -6.13
C GLY A 75 7.87 -7.93 -7.53
N TYR A 76 7.65 -6.64 -7.79
CA TYR A 76 7.87 -6.02 -9.10
C TYR A 76 9.33 -6.19 -9.59
N ASP A 77 9.51 -6.43 -10.88
CA ASP A 77 10.82 -6.56 -11.50
C ASP A 77 11.50 -5.18 -11.58
N LEU A 78 12.59 -5.02 -10.85
CA LEU A 78 13.42 -3.81 -10.81
C LEU A 78 14.59 -3.90 -11.80
N ASN A 79 14.74 -5.00 -12.56
CA ASN A 79 15.77 -5.11 -13.58
C ASN A 79 15.54 -4.08 -14.70
N GLY A 80 16.61 -3.38 -15.08
CA GLY A 80 16.56 -2.35 -16.12
C GLY A 80 16.02 -0.99 -15.67
N LEU A 81 15.54 -0.85 -14.43
CA LEU A 81 15.23 0.46 -13.86
C LEU A 81 16.51 1.22 -13.52
N ARG A 82 16.54 2.49 -13.89
CA ARG A 82 17.68 3.35 -13.64
C ARG A 82 17.67 3.80 -12.18
N PRO A 83 18.75 3.60 -11.41
CA PRO A 83 18.83 4.10 -10.05
C PRO A 83 18.80 5.63 -10.03
N GLU A 84 18.24 6.19 -8.96
CA GLU A 84 18.25 7.62 -8.67
C GLU A 84 19.66 8.11 -8.28
N PRO A 85 19.91 9.43 -8.22
CA PRO A 85 21.23 9.99 -7.92
C PRO A 85 21.81 9.58 -6.56
N ASP A 86 20.98 9.09 -5.65
CA ASP A 86 21.36 8.55 -4.33
C ASP A 86 21.78 7.06 -4.39
N GLY A 87 21.77 6.45 -5.58
CA GLY A 87 22.10 5.04 -5.79
C GLY A 87 20.98 4.08 -5.38
N CYS A 88 19.77 4.57 -5.10
CA CYS A 88 18.61 3.73 -4.82
C CYS A 88 17.74 3.57 -6.08
N THR A 89 17.18 2.39 -6.28
CA THR A 89 16.13 2.18 -7.29
C THR A 89 14.78 2.23 -6.61
N VAL A 90 13.91 3.14 -7.08
CA VAL A 90 12.54 3.26 -6.60
C VAL A 90 11.63 2.34 -7.39
N CYS A 91 10.87 1.52 -6.69
CA CYS A 91 9.85 0.68 -7.29
C CYS A 91 8.64 1.54 -7.71
N PRO A 92 8.23 1.50 -8.99
CA PRO A 92 7.12 2.31 -9.49
C PRO A 92 5.77 1.88 -8.92
N GLU A 93 5.63 0.62 -8.49
CA GLU A 93 4.37 0.09 -7.97
C GLU A 93 4.11 0.50 -6.52
N CYS A 94 5.09 0.26 -5.63
CA CYS A 94 4.90 0.45 -4.20
C CYS A 94 5.58 1.70 -3.62
N GLY A 95 6.45 2.36 -4.39
CA GLY A 95 7.24 3.50 -3.91
C GLY A 95 8.32 3.12 -2.89
N ALA A 96 8.57 1.83 -2.68
CA ALA A 96 9.74 1.37 -1.94
C ALA A 96 11.01 1.71 -2.71
N ALA A 97 12.09 1.96 -1.98
CA ALA A 97 13.38 2.37 -2.53
C ALA A 97 14.43 1.40 -1.98
N TRP A 98 15.20 0.81 -2.86
CA TRP A 98 16.16 -0.24 -2.53
C TRP A 98 17.53 0.16 -3.03
N SER A 99 18.52 0.10 -2.14
CA SER A 99 19.92 0.18 -2.55
C SER A 99 20.36 -1.22 -2.97
N PHE A 100 20.54 -1.42 -4.29
CA PHE A 100 21.29 -2.57 -4.77
C PHE A 100 22.74 -2.28 -4.43
N GLY A 101 23.24 -2.88 -3.35
CA GLY A 101 24.58 -2.62 -2.84
C GLY A 101 25.65 -2.81 -3.92
N GLY A 102 26.04 -1.71 -4.56
CA GLY A 102 27.33 -1.54 -5.19
C GLY A 102 28.29 -0.98 -4.15
N ALA A 103 28.72 -1.81 -3.21
CA ALA A 103 29.90 -1.55 -2.40
C ALA A 103 30.67 -2.86 -2.30
N SER A 104 31.60 -3.00 -3.25
CA SER A 104 32.75 -3.93 -3.30
C SER A 104 32.49 -5.41 -3.06
#